data_AF-A0A1T3CFG3-F1
#
_entry.id   AF-A0A1T3CFG3-F1
#
_cell.length_a   1.000
_cell.length_b   1.000
_cell.length_c   1.000
_cell.angle_alpha   90.00
_cell.angle_beta   90.00
_cell.angle_gamma   90.00
#
_symmetry.space_group_name_H-M   'P 1'
#
loop_
_entity.id
_entity.type
_entity.pdbx_description
1 polymer ?
#
loop_
_entity_poly.entity_id
_entity_poly.type
_entity_poly.pdbx_seq_one_letter_code
_entity_poly.pdbx_strand_id
1 'polypeptide(L)'
;MHRAASRFVAAAISRPLPACRIAVASQRHLSTGMRIPVIAASRPHARKTQRPIPSSVRTIFIQTENTPNPDALKFLPNHRIIPPDMSTPFIEYLNPRATISPPHPSPLAAKLMNIDGITSVFYGADFITVTKAGDANWAHVRPEIFALITEAITSGETIVNVAERKGDESAAVEEDSLAYNENDSEVVGMIKELLETRIRPAIQEDGGDIEFRGFEDGQVLLKLRGACRTCDSSTVTLKNGIEGMLMHYIEEVQGVKQILDEEEEISLQEFAKFEEKLKQQQKAAEAS
;
A
#
# COMPACT_ATOMS: atom_id res chain seq x y z
N MET A 1 56.62 16.94 33.29
CA MET A 1 55.71 17.38 34.37
C MET A 1 54.35 16.69 34.17
N HIS A 2 53.90 15.91 35.17
CA HIS A 2 52.54 15.40 35.51
C HIS A 2 51.56 14.94 34.38
N ARG A 3 50.70 13.91 34.48
CA ARG A 3 50.19 12.92 35.48
C ARG A 3 49.33 11.92 34.63
N ALA A 4 49.57 10.60 34.64
CA ALA A 4 48.88 9.53 35.40
C ALA A 4 47.34 9.38 35.26
N ALA A 5 46.87 8.22 34.73
CA ALA A 5 45.71 7.40 35.19
C ALA A 5 45.56 6.13 34.29
N SER A 6 46.04 4.96 34.72
CA SER A 6 45.31 3.88 35.43
C SER A 6 44.54 2.90 34.53
N ARG A 7 45.15 1.72 34.31
CA ARG A 7 44.60 0.49 33.73
C ARG A 7 44.82 -0.64 34.75
N PHE A 8 43.78 -1.35 35.18
CA PHE A 8 43.80 -2.68 35.82
C PHE A 8 42.34 -3.17 35.84
N VAL A 9 41.90 -4.43 35.72
CA VAL A 9 42.41 -5.77 35.37
C VAL A 9 41.15 -6.67 35.40
N ALA A 10 41.09 -7.75 34.61
CA ALA A 10 40.66 -9.08 35.10
C ALA A 10 40.54 -10.09 33.95
N ALA A 11 41.23 -11.22 34.12
CA ALA A 11 41.25 -12.35 33.22
C ALA A 11 40.47 -13.54 33.83
N ALA A 12 39.69 -14.20 32.95
CA ALA A 12 39.58 -15.65 32.73
C ALA A 12 39.08 -16.64 33.81
N ILE A 13 38.60 -17.79 33.25
CA ILE A 13 38.39 -19.15 33.83
C ILE A 13 36.96 -19.42 34.36
N SER A 14 36.32 -20.59 34.31
CA SER A 14 36.15 -21.73 33.37
C SER A 14 35.19 -22.75 34.05
N ARG A 15 34.23 -23.32 33.30
CA ARG A 15 33.63 -24.70 33.41
C ARG A 15 32.78 -25.05 34.70
N PRO A 16 32.19 -26.28 34.84
CA PRO A 16 30.96 -26.81 34.17
C PRO A 16 29.96 -27.59 35.12
N LEU A 17 28.73 -27.93 34.64
CA LEU A 17 27.83 -29.13 34.84
C LEU A 17 27.65 -29.83 36.24
N PRO A 18 26.77 -30.86 36.46
CA PRO A 18 25.37 -31.18 36.05
C PRO A 18 24.45 -31.79 37.18
N ALA A 19 23.20 -32.15 36.79
CA ALA A 19 22.40 -33.36 37.14
C ALA A 19 21.76 -33.64 38.54
N CYS A 20 20.42 -33.82 38.49
CA CYS A 20 19.63 -35.00 38.93
C CYS A 20 19.57 -35.42 40.42
N ARG A 21 18.34 -35.57 40.98
CA ARG A 21 17.90 -36.79 41.72
C ARG A 21 16.41 -36.80 42.11
N ILE A 22 15.93 -38.04 42.28
CA ILE A 22 14.57 -38.59 42.42
C ILE A 22 14.29 -39.00 43.88
N ALA A 23 13.03 -39.01 44.34
CA ALA A 23 12.43 -39.98 45.31
C ALA A 23 10.89 -39.70 45.41
N VAL A 24 9.93 -40.56 45.02
CA VAL A 24 9.43 -41.89 45.49
C VAL A 24 8.47 -41.86 46.71
N ALA A 25 7.20 -42.19 46.40
CA ALA A 25 6.04 -42.81 47.09
C ALA A 25 5.99 -43.12 48.62
N SER A 26 4.78 -43.05 49.22
CA SER A 26 4.00 -44.24 49.72
C SER A 26 2.70 -43.94 50.51
N GLN A 27 1.60 -44.61 50.11
CA GLN A 27 0.46 -45.28 50.82
C GLN A 27 -0.39 -44.57 51.91
N ARG A 28 -1.71 -44.37 51.68
CA ARG A 28 -2.94 -45.19 51.96
C ARG A 28 -3.42 -45.19 53.43
N HIS A 29 -4.70 -44.85 53.64
CA HIS A 29 -5.65 -45.60 54.50
C HIS A 29 -7.11 -45.28 54.15
N LEU A 30 -7.93 -46.34 54.02
CA LEU A 30 -9.39 -46.30 53.91
C LEU A 30 -10.02 -46.18 55.31
N SER A 31 -11.16 -45.49 55.40
CA SER A 31 -12.27 -45.92 56.26
C SER A 31 -13.62 -45.49 55.71
N THR A 32 -14.57 -46.40 55.89
CA THR A 32 -15.92 -46.49 55.32
C THR A 32 -16.90 -45.62 56.10
N GLY A 33 -17.83 -44.96 55.42
CA GLY A 33 -18.96 -44.26 56.04
C GLY A 33 -20.07 -43.95 55.04
N MET A 34 -21.11 -44.76 55.03
CA MET A 34 -22.30 -44.63 54.19
C MET A 34 -23.33 -43.75 54.92
N ARG A 35 -23.91 -42.71 54.28
CA ARG A 35 -25.31 -42.24 54.50
C ARG A 35 -25.77 -41.04 53.62
N ILE A 36 -26.87 -41.30 52.91
CA ILE A 36 -28.03 -40.46 52.52
C ILE A 36 -27.88 -39.47 51.33
N PRO A 37 -28.72 -39.59 50.28
CA PRO A 37 -28.75 -38.62 49.19
C PRO A 37 -29.59 -37.41 49.58
N VAL A 38 -29.02 -36.21 49.50
CA VAL A 38 -29.78 -34.96 49.54
C VAL A 38 -30.29 -34.68 48.13
N ILE A 39 -31.60 -34.54 48.00
CA ILE A 39 -32.29 -34.13 46.78
C ILE A 39 -31.79 -32.73 46.41
N ALA A 40 -30.89 -32.64 45.44
CA ALA A 40 -30.43 -31.37 44.89
C ALA A 40 -31.53 -30.81 43.97
N ALA A 41 -32.21 -29.76 44.43
CA ALA A 41 -33.13 -28.99 43.63
C ALA A 41 -32.42 -28.47 42.36
N SER A 42 -32.86 -28.95 41.21
CA SER A 42 -32.38 -28.51 39.90
C SER A 42 -32.78 -27.05 39.68
N ARG A 43 -31.83 -26.12 39.89
CA ARG A 43 -31.99 -24.74 39.43
C ARG A 43 -32.03 -24.75 37.90
N PRO A 44 -33.05 -24.19 37.23
CA PRO A 44 -32.96 -24.01 35.79
C PRO A 44 -31.85 -23.00 35.54
N HIS A 45 -30.75 -23.45 34.93
CA HIS A 45 -29.80 -22.54 34.30
C HIS A 45 -30.55 -21.84 33.18
N ALA A 46 -31.05 -20.64 33.46
CA ALA A 46 -31.53 -19.72 32.45
C ALA A 46 -30.36 -19.45 31.50
N ARG A 47 -30.38 -20.12 30.34
CA ARG A 47 -29.48 -19.88 29.23
C ARG A 47 -29.72 -18.44 28.81
N LYS A 48 -28.88 -17.51 29.30
CA LYS A 48 -28.85 -16.13 28.83
C LYS A 48 -28.57 -16.19 27.34
N THR A 49 -29.62 -16.06 26.53
CA THR A 49 -29.50 -15.73 25.12
C THR A 49 -28.79 -14.39 25.07
N GLN A 50 -27.48 -14.40 24.83
CA GLN A 50 -26.76 -13.20 24.46
C GLN A 50 -27.38 -12.73 23.15
N ARG A 51 -28.23 -11.70 23.22
CA ARG A 51 -28.62 -10.97 22.03
C ARG A 51 -27.32 -10.39 21.45
N PRO A 52 -27.06 -10.55 20.13
CA PRO A 52 -25.96 -9.85 19.51
C PRO A 52 -26.15 -8.36 19.77
N ILE A 53 -25.13 -7.75 20.37
CA ILE A 53 -25.09 -6.31 20.59
C ILE A 53 -25.13 -5.70 19.18
N PRO A 54 -26.10 -4.82 18.85
CA PRO A 54 -26.06 -4.13 17.57
C PRO A 54 -24.72 -3.39 17.51
N SER A 55 -23.91 -3.71 16.51
CA SER A 55 -22.69 -2.96 16.21
C SER A 55 -23.08 -1.48 16.13
N SER A 56 -22.54 -0.67 17.03
CA SER A 56 -22.70 0.78 16.98
C SER A 56 -22.44 1.23 15.55
N VAL A 57 -23.45 1.82 14.91
CA VAL A 57 -23.33 2.39 13.57
C VAL A 57 -22.37 3.55 13.72
N ARG A 58 -21.08 3.28 13.49
CA ARG A 58 -20.07 4.32 13.42
C ARG A 58 -20.40 5.10 12.15
N THR A 59 -20.93 6.31 12.30
CA THR A 59 -21.03 7.24 11.18
C THR A 59 -19.63 7.41 10.62
N ILE A 60 -19.41 6.92 9.40
CA ILE A 60 -18.12 7.04 8.72
C ILE A 60 -17.95 8.51 8.33
N PHE A 61 -16.83 9.09 8.70
CA PHE A 61 -16.43 10.43 8.27
C PHE A 61 -15.23 10.30 7.35
N ILE A 62 -15.46 10.51 6.06
CA ILE A 62 -14.43 10.54 5.03
C ILE A 62 -13.92 11.98 4.94
N GLN A 63 -12.62 12.18 5.13
CA GLN A 63 -11.95 13.46 4.90
C GLN A 63 -11.46 13.54 3.46
N THR A 64 -11.36 14.74 2.91
CA THR A 64 -10.75 14.96 1.60
C THR A 64 -9.59 15.93 1.71
N GLU A 65 -8.49 15.60 1.05
CA GLU A 65 -7.30 16.44 0.93
C GLU A 65 -7.07 16.77 -0.54
N ASN A 66 -6.73 18.02 -0.80
CA ASN A 66 -6.35 18.45 -2.15
C ASN A 66 -4.94 17.96 -2.43
N THR A 67 -4.69 17.55 -3.67
CA THR A 67 -3.35 17.21 -4.15
C THR A 67 -2.79 18.37 -4.97
N PRO A 68 -1.47 18.41 -5.26
CA PRO A 68 -0.90 19.35 -6.23
C PRO A 68 -1.47 19.20 -7.65
N ASN A 69 -2.12 18.07 -7.95
CA ASN A 69 -2.79 17.83 -9.22
C ASN A 69 -4.27 18.29 -9.13
N PRO A 70 -4.73 19.27 -9.93
CA PRO A 70 -6.10 19.78 -9.86
C PRO A 70 -7.16 18.72 -10.25
N ASP A 71 -6.76 17.72 -11.03
CA ASP A 71 -7.60 16.63 -11.49
C ASP A 71 -7.56 15.41 -10.56
N ALA A 72 -6.78 15.45 -9.47
CA ALA A 72 -6.74 14.38 -8.48
C ALA A 72 -7.16 14.86 -7.08
N LEU A 73 -7.99 14.07 -6.42
CA LEU A 73 -8.46 14.34 -5.05
C LEU A 73 -8.23 13.11 -4.18
N LYS A 74 -7.68 13.33 -2.97
CA LYS A 74 -7.38 12.30 -2.00
C LYS A 74 -8.51 12.18 -0.98
N PHE A 75 -8.94 10.97 -0.72
CA PHE A 75 -10.02 10.61 0.21
C PHE A 75 -9.45 9.76 1.34
N LEU A 76 -9.66 10.20 2.58
CA LEU A 76 -9.20 9.56 3.80
C LEU A 76 -10.41 9.05 4.59
N PRO A 77 -10.81 7.78 4.39
CA PRO A 77 -11.95 7.21 5.09
C PRO A 77 -11.67 6.84 6.56
N ASN A 78 -10.47 7.12 7.08
CA ASN A 78 -10.00 6.68 8.39
C ASN A 78 -10.07 5.15 8.57
N HIS A 79 -9.86 4.43 7.46
CA HIS A 79 -9.87 2.99 7.40
C HIS A 79 -8.72 2.52 6.50
N ARG A 80 -8.09 1.40 6.86
CA ARG A 80 -7.02 0.81 6.07
C ARG A 80 -7.63 0.17 4.81
N ILE A 81 -7.17 0.62 3.65
CA ILE A 81 -7.69 0.20 2.33
C ILE A 81 -6.96 -1.05 1.85
N ILE A 82 -5.63 -1.02 1.94
CA ILE A 82 -4.78 -2.17 1.62
C ILE A 82 -4.45 -2.90 2.91
N PRO A 83 -4.89 -4.16 3.06
CA PRO A 83 -4.58 -4.98 4.23
C PRO A 83 -3.07 -5.15 4.44
N PRO A 84 -2.58 -5.22 5.69
CA PRO A 84 -1.14 -5.32 5.99
C PRO A 84 -0.52 -6.68 5.61
N ASP A 85 -1.34 -7.70 5.36
CA ASP A 85 -0.96 -9.02 4.86
C ASP A 85 -0.73 -9.05 3.34
N MET A 86 -1.09 -7.96 2.65
CA MET A 86 -0.87 -7.80 1.23
C MET A 86 0.58 -7.37 0.97
N SER A 87 1.22 -7.98 -0.04
CA SER A 87 2.63 -7.71 -0.36
C SER A 87 2.85 -6.38 -1.08
N THR A 88 1.85 -5.85 -1.79
CA THR A 88 1.95 -4.54 -2.44
C THR A 88 1.52 -3.45 -1.44
N PRO A 89 2.24 -2.34 -1.35
CA PRO A 89 1.85 -1.21 -0.52
C PRO A 89 0.81 -0.28 -1.18
N PHE A 90 0.64 -0.36 -2.50
CA PHE A 90 -0.30 0.42 -3.28
C PHE A 90 -0.90 -0.38 -4.43
N ILE A 91 -2.04 0.07 -4.98
CA ILE A 91 -2.66 -0.52 -6.18
C ILE A 91 -3.22 0.59 -7.05
N GLU A 92 -2.97 0.53 -8.36
CA GLU A 92 -3.44 1.52 -9.32
C GLU A 92 -4.34 0.88 -10.39
N TYR A 93 -5.51 1.48 -10.62
CA TYR A 93 -6.44 1.09 -11.67
C TYR A 93 -6.55 2.22 -12.70
N LEU A 94 -6.00 1.99 -13.89
CA LEU A 94 -5.99 2.95 -15.00
C LEU A 94 -7.14 2.73 -15.99
N ASN A 95 -7.78 1.56 -15.93
CA ASN A 95 -8.90 1.24 -16.80
C ASN A 95 -9.92 0.37 -16.05
N PRO A 96 -11.21 0.41 -16.44
CA PRO A 96 -12.25 -0.39 -15.78
C PRO A 96 -11.96 -1.90 -15.79
N ARG A 97 -11.29 -2.41 -16.84
CA ARG A 97 -10.96 -3.83 -16.95
C ARG A 97 -9.97 -4.30 -15.88
N ALA A 98 -9.02 -3.46 -15.47
CA ALA A 98 -8.05 -3.75 -14.42
C ALA A 98 -8.75 -4.01 -13.07
N THR A 99 -9.88 -3.34 -12.81
CA THR A 99 -10.61 -3.47 -11.53
C THR A 99 -11.21 -4.85 -11.27
N ILE A 100 -11.42 -5.64 -12.32
CA ILE A 100 -11.98 -7.01 -12.23
C ILE A 100 -10.95 -8.08 -12.58
N SER A 101 -9.76 -7.68 -13.05
CA SER A 101 -8.73 -8.59 -13.50
C SER A 101 -7.76 -8.94 -12.36
N PRO A 102 -7.25 -10.19 -12.30
CA PRO A 102 -6.15 -10.54 -11.40
C PRO A 102 -4.88 -9.70 -11.67
N PRO A 103 -4.07 -9.35 -10.65
CA PRO A 103 -4.01 -10.00 -9.33
C PRO A 103 -4.94 -9.40 -8.24
N HIS A 104 -5.42 -8.18 -8.44
CA HIS A 104 -6.10 -7.41 -7.38
C HIS A 104 -7.50 -6.92 -7.82
N PRO A 105 -8.49 -7.80 -8.02
CA PRO A 105 -9.84 -7.34 -8.31
C PRO A 105 -10.46 -6.60 -7.13
N SER A 106 -11.05 -5.44 -7.38
CA SER A 106 -11.68 -4.58 -6.37
C SER A 106 -13.09 -4.16 -6.80
N PRO A 107 -14.14 -4.61 -6.08
CA PRO A 107 -15.51 -4.19 -6.34
C PRO A 107 -15.71 -2.68 -6.17
N LEU A 108 -15.05 -2.07 -5.16
CA LEU A 108 -15.10 -0.62 -4.94
C LEU A 108 -14.44 0.12 -6.10
N ALA A 109 -13.27 -0.31 -6.58
CA ALA A 109 -12.60 0.32 -7.72
C ALA A 109 -13.45 0.21 -8.98
N ALA A 110 -14.10 -0.94 -9.20
CA ALA A 110 -15.01 -1.15 -10.33
C ALA A 110 -16.20 -0.17 -10.28
N LYS A 111 -16.83 0.00 -9.11
CA LYS A 111 -17.92 0.96 -8.91
C LYS A 111 -17.45 2.40 -9.13
N LEU A 112 -16.28 2.78 -8.59
CA LEU A 112 -15.70 4.12 -8.74
C LEU A 112 -15.37 4.42 -10.21
N MET A 113 -14.67 3.52 -10.91
CA MET A 113 -14.31 3.69 -12.32
C MET A 113 -15.52 3.75 -13.27
N ASN A 114 -16.70 3.36 -12.80
CA ASN A 114 -17.95 3.45 -13.55
C ASN A 114 -18.68 4.80 -13.38
N ILE A 115 -18.18 5.71 -12.53
CA ILE A 115 -18.69 7.08 -12.45
C ILE A 115 -18.19 7.86 -13.67
N ASP A 116 -19.10 8.61 -14.30
CA ASP A 116 -18.78 9.42 -15.46
C ASP A 116 -17.73 10.49 -15.13
N GLY A 117 -16.65 10.50 -15.91
CA GLY A 117 -15.57 11.47 -15.76
C GLY A 117 -14.44 11.04 -14.81
N ILE A 118 -14.45 9.83 -14.26
CA ILE A 118 -13.29 9.25 -13.54
C ILE A 118 -12.35 8.56 -14.53
N THR A 119 -11.05 8.84 -14.44
CA THR A 119 -10.02 8.30 -15.33
C THR A 119 -9.16 7.23 -14.65
N SER A 120 -8.85 7.38 -13.37
CA SER A 120 -8.09 6.39 -12.61
C SER A 120 -8.41 6.42 -11.12
N VAL A 121 -8.23 5.27 -10.48
CA VAL A 121 -8.37 5.11 -9.03
C VAL A 121 -7.09 4.50 -8.48
N PHE A 122 -6.51 5.12 -7.46
CA PHE A 122 -5.30 4.69 -6.79
C PHE A 122 -5.57 4.44 -5.31
N TYR A 123 -5.14 3.28 -4.82
CA TYR A 123 -5.20 2.90 -3.42
C TYR A 123 -3.82 3.01 -2.80
N GLY A 124 -3.72 3.85 -1.77
CA GLY A 124 -2.62 3.78 -0.80
C GLY A 124 -3.00 2.89 0.38
N ALA A 125 -2.15 2.86 1.40
CA ALA A 125 -2.38 2.05 2.59
C ALA A 125 -3.71 2.38 3.30
N ASP A 126 -4.01 3.67 3.48
CA ASP A 126 -5.13 4.20 4.25
C ASP A 126 -5.92 5.31 3.56
N PHE A 127 -5.62 5.57 2.29
CA PHE A 127 -6.29 6.58 1.48
C PHE A 127 -6.60 6.07 0.06
N ILE A 128 -7.56 6.74 -0.57
CA ILE A 128 -7.92 6.52 -1.98
C ILE A 128 -7.71 7.84 -2.71
N THR A 129 -6.93 7.83 -3.77
CA THR A 129 -6.82 8.96 -4.70
C THR A 129 -7.64 8.66 -5.94
N VAL A 130 -8.50 9.59 -6.32
CA VAL A 130 -9.28 9.50 -7.55
C VAL A 130 -8.83 10.60 -8.49
N THR A 131 -8.57 10.24 -9.74
CA THR A 131 -8.28 11.19 -10.82
C THR A 131 -9.48 11.27 -11.74
N LYS A 132 -9.88 12.49 -12.10
CA LYS A 132 -10.96 12.77 -13.04
C LYS A 132 -10.41 13.20 -14.41
N ALA A 133 -11.27 13.21 -15.41
CA ALA A 133 -11.00 13.87 -16.68
C ALA A 133 -10.99 15.39 -16.51
N GLY A 134 -10.26 16.09 -17.38
CA GLY A 134 -10.11 17.55 -17.31
C GLY A 134 -11.42 18.34 -17.47
N ASP A 135 -12.40 17.77 -18.17
CA ASP A 135 -13.74 18.34 -18.39
C ASP A 135 -14.76 17.99 -17.30
N ALA A 136 -14.46 17.02 -16.44
CA ALA A 136 -15.33 16.61 -15.35
C ALA A 136 -15.30 17.60 -14.16
N ASN A 137 -16.44 17.73 -13.46
CA ASN A 137 -16.58 18.65 -12.33
C ASN A 137 -16.70 17.90 -10.99
N TRP A 138 -15.83 18.23 -10.05
CA TRP A 138 -15.81 17.67 -8.69
C TRP A 138 -17.13 17.84 -7.93
N ALA A 139 -17.95 18.85 -8.24
CA ALA A 139 -19.25 19.05 -7.57
C ALA A 139 -20.23 17.89 -7.81
N HIS A 140 -20.12 17.19 -8.95
CA HIS A 140 -20.97 16.05 -9.30
C HIS A 140 -20.32 14.72 -8.90
N VAL A 141 -19.02 14.58 -9.19
CA VAL A 141 -18.28 13.33 -8.96
C VAL A 141 -18.07 13.07 -7.47
N ARG A 142 -17.83 14.10 -6.66
CA ARG A 142 -17.50 13.95 -5.23
C ARG A 142 -18.63 13.29 -4.43
N PRO A 143 -19.90 13.75 -4.47
CA PRO A 143 -20.99 13.08 -3.76
C PRO A 143 -21.12 11.58 -4.07
N GLU A 144 -20.92 11.19 -5.33
CA GLU A 144 -21.00 9.78 -5.77
C GLU A 144 -19.86 8.93 -5.17
N ILE A 145 -18.62 9.45 -5.22
CA ILE A 145 -17.46 8.77 -4.59
C ILE A 145 -17.71 8.57 -3.09
N PHE A 146 -18.18 9.60 -2.38
CA PHE A 146 -18.47 9.51 -0.94
C PHE A 146 -19.51 8.43 -0.63
N ALA A 147 -20.56 8.33 -1.44
CA ALA A 147 -21.60 7.32 -1.27
C ALA A 147 -21.01 5.89 -1.42
N LEU A 148 -20.22 5.66 -2.48
CA LEU A 148 -19.62 4.35 -2.75
C LEU A 148 -18.61 3.92 -1.70
N ILE A 149 -17.72 4.82 -1.27
CA ILE A 149 -16.74 4.52 -0.21
C ILE A 149 -17.47 4.22 1.11
N THR A 150 -18.48 5.03 1.45
CA THR A 150 -19.26 4.82 2.68
C THR A 150 -20.00 3.48 2.64
N GLU A 151 -20.62 3.13 1.51
CA GLU A 151 -21.29 1.85 1.30
C GLU A 151 -20.32 0.67 1.47
N ALA A 152 -19.17 0.70 0.78
CA ALA A 152 -18.19 -0.38 0.83
C ALA A 152 -17.69 -0.64 2.25
N ILE A 153 -17.36 0.42 3.00
CA ILE A 153 -16.86 0.27 4.37
C ILE A 153 -17.99 -0.12 5.34
N THR A 154 -19.20 0.43 5.20
CA THR A 154 -20.32 0.14 6.10
C THR A 154 -20.86 -1.27 5.90
N SER A 155 -20.90 -1.76 4.65
CA SER A 155 -21.32 -3.12 4.32
C SER A 155 -20.30 -4.18 4.75
N GLY A 156 -19.05 -3.77 5.02
CA GLY A 156 -17.95 -4.70 5.29
C GLY A 156 -17.53 -5.48 4.04
N GLU A 157 -17.84 -4.97 2.84
CA GLU A 157 -17.39 -5.54 1.58
C GLU A 157 -15.85 -5.51 1.52
N THR A 158 -15.25 -6.61 1.05
CA THR A 158 -13.81 -6.66 0.85
C THR A 158 -13.41 -5.67 -0.23
N ILE A 159 -12.63 -4.66 0.15
CA ILE A 159 -12.25 -3.56 -0.76
C ILE A 159 -11.32 -4.06 -1.87
N VAL A 160 -10.35 -4.92 -1.54
CA VAL A 160 -9.41 -5.53 -2.49
C VAL A 160 -9.39 -7.03 -2.27
N ASN A 161 -9.68 -7.80 -3.32
CA ASN A 161 -9.55 -9.25 -3.30
C ASN A 161 -8.18 -9.65 -3.85
N VAL A 162 -7.63 -10.75 -3.34
CA VAL A 162 -6.44 -11.39 -3.93
C VAL A 162 -6.92 -12.55 -4.79
N ALA A 163 -6.72 -12.44 -6.11
CA ALA A 163 -7.04 -13.51 -7.05
C ALA A 163 -5.73 -14.02 -7.66
N GLU A 164 -5.35 -15.25 -7.31
CA GLU A 164 -4.21 -15.92 -7.95
C GLU A 164 -4.54 -16.20 -9.43
N ARG A 165 -3.66 -15.78 -10.36
CA ARG A 165 -3.72 -16.29 -11.74
C ARG A 165 -3.28 -17.76 -11.71
N LYS A 166 -4.21 -18.69 -11.96
CA LYS A 166 -3.83 -20.05 -12.34
C LYS A 166 -3.25 -20.04 -13.75
N GLY A 167 -1.93 -19.96 -13.84
CA GLY A 167 -1.17 -20.12 -15.08
C GLY A 167 -0.68 -18.80 -15.66
N ASP A 168 0.55 -18.42 -15.27
CA ASP A 168 1.60 -17.86 -16.13
C ASP A 168 2.75 -17.41 -15.21
N GLU A 169 3.92 -18.07 -15.34
CA GLU A 169 5.16 -17.82 -14.61
C GLU A 169 5.84 -16.49 -15.01
N SER A 170 5.05 -15.43 -15.24
CA SER A 170 5.54 -14.09 -15.61
C SER A 170 4.69 -12.96 -15.04
N ALA A 171 3.63 -13.26 -14.29
CA ALA A 171 3.05 -12.27 -13.39
C ALA A 171 3.95 -12.22 -12.15
N ALA A 172 4.99 -11.38 -12.18
CA ALA A 172 5.73 -11.03 -11.00
C ALA A 172 4.71 -10.73 -9.89
N VAL A 173 4.79 -11.46 -8.78
CA VAL A 173 4.18 -10.98 -7.54
C VAL A 173 4.76 -9.58 -7.38
N GLU A 174 3.92 -8.55 -7.52
CA GLU A 174 4.37 -7.17 -7.37
C GLU A 174 4.69 -6.98 -5.87
N GLU A 175 5.86 -7.45 -5.46
CA GLU A 175 6.41 -7.15 -4.14
C GLU A 175 6.77 -5.67 -4.11
N ASP A 176 6.78 -5.07 -2.91
CA ASP A 176 7.19 -3.68 -2.77
C ASP A 176 8.58 -3.46 -3.38
N SER A 177 8.66 -2.66 -4.45
CA SER A 177 9.91 -2.37 -5.15
C SER A 177 10.99 -1.75 -4.26
N LEU A 178 10.59 -1.15 -3.14
CA LEU A 178 11.49 -0.53 -2.16
C LEU A 178 11.87 -1.48 -1.02
N ALA A 179 11.31 -2.69 -0.97
CA ALA A 179 11.70 -3.69 0.00
C ALA A 179 13.18 -4.07 -0.17
N TYR A 180 13.82 -4.35 0.96
CA TYR A 180 15.19 -4.79 1.02
C TYR A 180 15.35 -6.15 0.34
N ASN A 181 16.28 -6.25 -0.61
CA ASN A 181 16.69 -7.51 -1.22
C ASN A 181 18.16 -7.79 -0.90
N GLU A 182 18.49 -9.02 -0.51
CA GLU A 182 19.87 -9.43 -0.21
C GLU A 182 20.81 -9.31 -1.42
N ASN A 183 20.26 -9.31 -2.64
CA ASN A 183 21.02 -9.16 -3.88
C ASN A 183 21.21 -7.70 -4.32
N ASP A 184 20.62 -6.73 -3.60
CA ASP A 184 20.81 -5.31 -3.92
C ASP A 184 22.27 -4.91 -3.69
N SER A 185 22.81 -4.08 -4.58
CA SER A 185 24.10 -3.44 -4.33
C SER A 185 23.98 -2.45 -3.17
N GLU A 186 25.09 -2.12 -2.51
CA GLU A 186 25.10 -1.13 -1.41
C GLU A 186 24.47 0.21 -1.86
N VAL A 187 24.76 0.64 -3.09
CA VAL A 187 24.19 1.86 -3.68
C VAL A 187 22.67 1.74 -3.87
N VAL A 188 22.18 0.62 -4.40
CA VAL A 188 20.73 0.39 -4.55
C VAL A 188 20.03 0.33 -3.20
N GLY A 189 20.65 -0.29 -2.19
CA GLY A 189 20.15 -0.29 -0.82
C GLY A 189 20.00 1.12 -0.25
N MET A 190 21.02 1.97 -0.42
CA MET A 190 20.96 3.38 0.00
C MET A 190 19.88 4.17 -0.75
N ILE A 191 19.74 3.96 -2.06
CA ILE A 191 18.67 4.59 -2.87
C ILE A 191 17.30 4.19 -2.31
N LYS A 192 17.04 2.89 -2.14
CA LYS A 192 15.78 2.38 -1.61
C LYS A 192 15.48 2.92 -0.21
N GLU A 193 16.46 2.94 0.69
CA GLU A 193 16.29 3.49 2.04
C GLU A 193 15.91 4.98 2.01
N LEU A 194 16.59 5.78 1.18
CA LEU A 194 16.31 7.21 1.06
C LEU A 194 14.94 7.47 0.43
N LEU A 195 14.56 6.66 -0.57
CA LEU A 195 13.24 6.72 -1.18
C LEU A 195 12.14 6.42 -0.15
N GLU A 196 12.27 5.31 0.57
CA GLU A 196 11.28 4.86 1.56
C GLU A 196 11.15 5.83 2.76
N THR A 197 12.27 6.34 3.28
CA THR A 197 12.27 7.10 4.54
C THR A 197 11.96 8.59 4.37
N ARG A 198 12.26 9.19 3.20
CA ARG A 198 12.14 10.65 3.02
C ARG A 198 11.25 11.05 1.85
N ILE A 199 11.36 10.38 0.72
CA ILE A 199 10.71 10.81 -0.53
C ILE A 199 9.27 10.29 -0.58
N ARG A 200 9.09 8.99 -0.35
CA ARG A 200 7.81 8.31 -0.40
C ARG A 200 6.76 8.91 0.55
N PRO A 201 7.06 9.28 1.80
CA PRO A 201 6.07 9.89 2.69
C PRO A 201 5.51 11.20 2.13
N ALA A 202 6.35 12.04 1.51
CA ALA A 202 5.91 13.30 0.91
C ALA A 202 5.02 13.05 -0.33
N ILE A 203 5.35 12.03 -1.13
CA ILE A 203 4.56 11.69 -2.33
C ILE A 203 3.21 11.08 -1.95
N GLN A 204 3.16 10.27 -0.90
CA GLN A 204 1.91 9.73 -0.36
C GLN A 204 1.04 10.81 0.29
N GLU A 205 1.65 11.83 0.89
CA GLU A 205 0.95 13.03 1.34
C GLU A 205 0.21 13.69 0.17
N ASP A 206 0.91 13.85 -0.97
CA ASP A 206 0.37 14.36 -2.23
C ASP A 206 -0.59 13.39 -2.96
N GLY A 207 -0.84 12.20 -2.41
CA GLY A 207 -1.82 11.23 -2.94
C GLY A 207 -1.30 10.37 -4.09
N GLY A 208 0.01 10.23 -4.24
CA GLY A 208 0.66 9.30 -5.18
C GLY A 208 1.53 8.26 -4.48
N ASP A 209 2.33 7.55 -5.26
CA ASP A 209 3.46 6.74 -4.77
C ASP A 209 4.51 6.62 -5.88
N ILE A 210 5.64 6.00 -5.57
CA ILE A 210 6.72 5.73 -6.50
C ILE A 210 7.09 4.26 -6.50
N GLU A 211 7.52 3.80 -7.66
CA GLU A 211 8.01 2.44 -7.85
C GLU A 211 9.45 2.51 -8.37
N PHE A 212 10.36 1.85 -7.66
CA PHE A 212 11.75 1.75 -8.07
C PHE A 212 11.90 0.66 -9.13
N ARG A 213 12.48 1.00 -10.27
CA ARG A 213 12.57 0.10 -11.43
C ARG A 213 13.98 -0.36 -11.74
N GLY A 214 14.98 0.32 -11.21
CA GLY A 214 16.37 -0.06 -11.36
C GLY A 214 17.33 1.12 -11.19
N PHE A 215 18.61 0.81 -11.20
CA PHE A 215 19.69 1.79 -11.20
C PHE A 215 20.79 1.33 -12.16
N GLU A 216 21.02 2.11 -13.22
CA GLU A 216 21.95 1.77 -14.30
C GLU A 216 22.66 3.04 -14.78
N ASP A 217 23.97 2.96 -15.03
CA ASP A 217 24.78 4.08 -15.54
C ASP A 217 24.63 5.41 -14.77
N GLY A 218 24.47 5.33 -13.44
CA GLY A 218 24.25 6.51 -12.59
C GLY A 218 22.85 7.10 -12.67
N GLN A 219 21.93 6.46 -13.39
CA GLN A 219 20.53 6.88 -13.55
C GLN A 219 19.60 6.02 -12.71
N VAL A 220 18.81 6.66 -11.85
CA VAL A 220 17.76 5.98 -11.07
C VAL A 220 16.49 5.94 -11.92
N LEU A 221 16.00 4.73 -12.20
CA LEU A 221 14.76 4.50 -12.94
C LEU A 221 13.59 4.45 -11.96
N LEU A 222 12.69 5.42 -12.04
CA LEU A 222 11.50 5.49 -11.20
C LEU A 222 10.25 5.53 -12.04
N LYS A 223 9.17 4.98 -11.50
CA LYS A 223 7.83 5.14 -12.06
C LYS A 223 6.93 5.83 -11.05
N LEU A 224 6.25 6.88 -11.49
CA LEU A 224 5.32 7.65 -10.67
C LEU A 224 3.91 7.04 -10.76
N ARG A 225 3.20 7.00 -9.63
CA ARG A 225 1.86 6.41 -9.49
C ARG A 225 0.89 7.42 -8.88
N GLY A 226 -0.42 7.23 -9.11
CA GLY A 226 -1.48 8.02 -8.50
C GLY A 226 -1.49 9.49 -8.98
N ALA A 227 -1.68 10.45 -8.06
CA ALA A 227 -1.80 11.87 -8.42
C ALA A 227 -0.59 12.43 -9.18
N CYS A 228 0.61 11.90 -8.93
CA CYS A 228 1.87 12.38 -9.51
C CYS A 228 2.09 11.96 -10.97
N ARG A 229 1.24 11.07 -11.49
CA ARG A 229 1.34 10.51 -12.83
C ARG A 229 0.89 11.46 -13.94
N THR A 230 -0.23 12.16 -13.74
CA THR A 230 -0.98 12.83 -14.83
C THR A 230 -0.79 14.34 -14.89
N CYS A 231 0.11 14.91 -14.08
CA CYS A 231 0.28 16.35 -13.96
C CYS A 231 1.64 16.81 -14.47
N ASP A 232 1.71 17.22 -15.75
CA ASP A 232 2.97 17.61 -16.41
C ASP A 232 3.79 18.66 -15.63
N SER A 233 3.12 19.67 -15.06
CA SER A 233 3.77 20.72 -14.27
C SER A 233 4.38 20.19 -12.97
N SER A 234 3.70 19.22 -12.35
CA SER A 234 4.10 18.66 -11.05
C SER A 234 5.10 17.52 -11.24
N THR A 235 5.01 16.75 -12.32
CA THR A 235 5.92 15.67 -12.65
C THR A 235 7.36 16.17 -12.82
N VAL A 236 7.58 17.26 -13.55
CA VAL A 236 8.93 17.84 -13.72
C VAL A 236 9.50 18.33 -12.38
N THR A 237 8.69 19.04 -11.60
CA THR A 237 9.11 19.62 -10.31
C THR A 237 9.44 18.52 -9.31
N LEU A 238 8.59 17.50 -9.21
CA LEU A 238 8.77 16.37 -8.32
C LEU A 238 10.01 15.56 -8.71
N LYS A 239 10.17 15.26 -10.01
CA LYS A 239 11.35 14.57 -10.53
C LYS A 239 12.63 15.32 -10.15
N ASN A 240 12.69 16.63 -10.37
CA ASN A 240 13.85 17.44 -10.04
C ASN A 240 14.13 17.46 -8.53
N GLY A 241 13.08 17.46 -7.70
CA GLY A 241 13.21 17.36 -6.25
C GLY A 241 13.82 16.03 -5.80
N ILE A 242 13.32 14.92 -6.35
CA ILE A 242 13.84 13.57 -6.10
C ILE A 242 15.29 13.45 -6.55
N GLU A 243 15.58 13.92 -7.77
CA GLU A 243 16.92 13.92 -8.36
C GLU A 243 17.92 14.70 -7.50
N GLY A 244 17.58 15.94 -7.11
CA GLY A 244 18.43 16.76 -6.26
C GLY A 244 18.69 16.14 -4.89
N MET A 245 17.69 15.47 -4.29
CA MET A 245 17.88 14.74 -3.03
C MET A 245 18.81 13.54 -3.19
N LEU A 246 18.59 12.69 -4.20
CA LEU A 246 19.39 11.49 -4.41
C LEU A 246 20.86 11.86 -4.71
N MET A 247 21.09 12.82 -5.61
CA MET A 247 22.44 13.29 -5.96
C MET A 247 23.17 13.95 -4.77
N HIS A 248 22.44 14.52 -3.81
CA HIS A 248 23.05 15.13 -2.62
C HIS A 248 23.55 14.09 -1.62
N TYR A 249 22.85 12.96 -1.49
CA TYR A 249 23.18 11.93 -0.51
C TYR A 249 24.00 10.77 -1.08
N ILE A 250 24.00 10.58 -2.40
CA ILE A 250 24.63 9.43 -3.07
C ILE A 250 25.43 9.95 -4.28
N GLU A 251 26.76 9.87 -4.20
CA GLU A 251 27.68 10.44 -5.21
C GLU A 251 27.61 9.71 -6.56
N GLU A 252 27.22 8.44 -6.56
CA GLU A 252 27.08 7.60 -7.74
C GLU A 252 25.84 7.95 -8.57
N VAL A 253 24.85 8.64 -7.98
CA VAL A 253 23.64 9.07 -8.68
C VAL A 253 23.93 10.35 -9.44
N GLN A 254 23.77 10.29 -10.77
CA GLN A 254 23.94 11.40 -11.69
C GLN A 254 22.60 12.00 -12.14
N GLY A 255 21.50 11.25 -12.02
CA GLY A 255 20.19 11.71 -12.44
C GLY A 255 19.07 10.71 -12.16
N VAL A 256 17.84 11.14 -12.42
CA VAL A 256 16.64 10.32 -12.34
C VAL A 256 15.99 10.27 -13.72
N LYS A 257 15.47 9.11 -14.10
CA LYS A 257 14.66 8.93 -15.30
C LYS A 257 13.31 8.35 -14.92
N GLN A 258 12.26 9.05 -15.31
CA GLN A 258 10.92 8.49 -15.22
C GLN A 258 10.73 7.47 -16.34
N ILE A 259 10.24 6.30 -15.98
CA ILE A 259 9.82 5.29 -16.94
C ILE A 259 8.29 5.14 -16.91
N LEU A 260 7.72 4.83 -18.06
CA LEU A 260 6.31 4.51 -18.24
C LEU A 260 6.20 3.02 -18.58
N ASP A 261 5.01 2.43 -18.43
CA ASP A 261 4.81 1.07 -18.92
C ASP A 261 4.85 1.01 -20.43
N GLU A 262 5.23 -0.14 -20.99
CA GLU A 262 5.18 -0.38 -22.43
C GLU A 262 3.78 -0.09 -23.01
N GLU A 263 2.72 -0.48 -22.31
CA GLU A 263 1.33 -0.21 -22.70
C GLU A 263 1.04 1.30 -22.82
N GLU A 264 1.64 2.10 -21.93
CA GLU A 264 1.47 3.54 -21.88
C GLU A 264 2.29 4.24 -22.94
N GLU A 265 3.52 3.77 -23.17
CA GLU A 265 4.36 4.23 -24.27
C GLU A 265 3.68 3.99 -25.61
N ILE A 266 3.09 2.80 -25.80
CA ILE A 266 2.32 2.46 -27.01
C ILE A 266 1.12 3.41 -27.14
N SER A 267 0.36 3.60 -26.07
CA SER A 267 -0.83 4.47 -26.06
C SER A 267 -0.47 5.92 -26.44
N LEU A 268 0.64 6.45 -25.90
CA LEU A 268 1.14 7.79 -26.22
C LEU A 268 1.59 7.90 -27.68
N GLN A 269 2.31 6.89 -28.19
CA GLN A 269 2.74 6.85 -29.58
C GLN A 269 1.56 6.77 -30.56
N GLU A 270 0.54 5.98 -30.24
CA GLU A 270 -0.68 5.88 -31.02
C GLU A 270 -1.45 7.19 -31.04
N PHE A 271 -1.57 7.85 -29.88
CA PHE A 271 -2.19 9.17 -29.78
C PHE A 271 -1.46 10.22 -30.63
N ALA A 272 -0.12 10.26 -30.56
CA ALA A 272 0.67 11.19 -31.38
C ALA A 272 0.49 10.95 -32.89
N LYS A 273 0.50 9.68 -33.31
CA LYS A 273 0.22 9.30 -34.71
C LYS A 273 -1.19 9.72 -35.14
N PHE A 274 -2.17 9.63 -34.25
CA PHE A 274 -3.54 10.04 -34.52
C PHE A 274 -3.68 11.56 -34.65
N GLU A 275 -3.06 12.32 -33.74
CA GLU A 275 -3.04 13.78 -33.79
C GLU A 275 -2.39 14.31 -35.07
N GLU A 276 -1.30 13.68 -35.52
CA GLU A 276 -0.64 14.04 -36.78
C GLU A 276 -1.56 13.81 -37.99
N LYS A 277 -2.28 12.67 -38.02
CA LYS A 277 -3.25 12.38 -39.09
C LYS A 277 -4.40 13.40 -39.10
N LEU A 278 -4.92 13.80 -37.94
CA LEU A 278 -5.96 14.83 -37.85
C LEU A 278 -5.46 16.17 -38.37
N LYS A 279 -4.24 16.58 -38.00
CA LYS A 279 -3.62 17.81 -38.53
C LYS A 279 -3.43 17.76 -40.04
N GLN A 280 -3.05 16.60 -40.60
CA GLN A 280 -2.93 16.42 -42.05
C GLN A 280 -4.29 16.51 -42.75
N GLN A 281 -5.34 15.91 -42.18
CA GLN A 281 -6.70 15.98 -42.72
C GLN A 281 -7.28 17.40 -42.68
N GLN A 282 -7.09 18.12 -41.56
CA GLN A 282 -7.48 19.52 -41.45
C GLN A 282 -6.77 20.39 -42.48
N LYS A 283 -5.46 20.24 -42.64
CA LYS A 283 -4.68 20.96 -43.67
C LYS A 283 -5.14 20.64 -45.09
N ALA A 284 -5.50 19.39 -45.36
CA ALA A 284 -6.03 18.99 -46.67
C ALA A 284 -7.43 19.57 -46.95
N ALA A 285 -8.26 19.69 -45.92
CA ALA A 285 -9.58 20.31 -46.00
C ALA A 285 -9.51 21.84 -46.16
N GLU A 286 -8.53 22.50 -45.55
CA GLU A 286 -8.30 23.96 -45.70
C GLU A 286 -7.66 24.33 -47.05
N ALA A 287 -6.99 23.39 -47.71
CA ALA A 287 -6.36 23.60 -49.02
C ALA A 287 -7.29 23.32 -50.22
N SER A 288 -8.52 22.87 -49.98
CA SER A 288 -9.55 22.56 -51.00
C SER A 288 -10.66 23.61 -51.01
#